data_AF-A0A9P4TXZ3-F1
#
_entry.id   AF-A0A9P4TXZ3-F1
#
_cell.length_a   1.000
_cell.length_b   1.000
_cell.length_c   1.000
_cell.angle_alpha   90.00
_cell.angle_beta   90.00
_cell.angle_gamma   90.00
#
_symmetry.space_group_name_H-M   'P 1'
#
loop_
_entity.id
_entity.type
_entity.pdbx_description
1 polymer ?
#
loop_
_entity_poly.entity_id
_entity_poly.type
_entity_poly.pdbx_seq_one_letter_code
_entity_poly.pdbx_strand_id
1 'polypeptide(L)'
;MTHGCDATSSATEDICFGDIVGCGVDFEKEIIFFTKNGKRLMNQAFTGVMGRLFPTVSSNVKIAVSTNFGRAGFKWEPGNTLDFDSDVLGG
;
A
#
# COMPACT_ATOMS: atom_id res chain seq x y z
N MET A 1 16.72 9.86 -19.36
CA MET A 1 15.39 10.22 -18.83
C MET A 1 15.47 10.16 -17.32
N THR A 2 15.83 11.28 -16.70
CA THR A 2 16.13 11.37 -15.26
C THR A 2 14.85 11.67 -14.48
N HIS A 3 14.49 10.70 -13.64
CA HIS A 3 13.94 10.80 -12.28
C HIS A 3 13.06 12.01 -11.94
N GLY A 4 11.74 11.83 -12.00
CA GLY A 4 10.75 12.71 -11.38
C GLY A 4 10.46 12.34 -9.93
N CYS A 5 11.49 11.97 -9.16
CA CYS A 5 11.38 11.62 -7.75
C CYS A 5 12.30 12.52 -6.91
N ASP A 6 12.18 13.83 -7.11
CA ASP A 6 12.87 14.79 -6.26
C ASP A 6 12.12 14.89 -4.93
N ALA A 7 12.76 14.35 -3.89
CA ALA A 7 12.28 14.32 -2.52
C ALA A 7 12.00 15.73 -1.98
N THR A 8 10.80 16.25 -2.23
CA THR A 8 10.26 17.40 -1.50
C THR A 8 9.04 16.93 -0.72
N SER A 9 9.31 16.53 0.51
CA SER A 9 8.35 16.10 1.53
C SER A 9 7.20 17.09 1.70
N SER A 10 5.99 16.66 1.33
CA SER A 10 4.72 17.28 1.73
C SER A 10 3.56 16.30 1.55
N ALA A 11 3.18 15.62 2.65
CA ALA A 11 1.93 14.88 2.88
C ALA A 11 1.52 13.71 1.97
N THR A 12 2.14 13.51 0.80
CA THR A 12 2.00 12.30 -0.02
C THR A 12 3.37 11.94 -0.56
N GLU A 13 3.94 10.82 -0.14
CA GLU A 13 5.18 10.34 -0.75
C GLU A 13 4.91 9.93 -2.20
N ASP A 14 5.58 10.59 -3.15
CA ASP A 14 5.54 10.21 -4.56
C ASP A 14 5.92 8.73 -4.74
N ILE A 15 5.19 8.03 -5.62
CA ILE A 15 5.50 6.65 -5.99
C ILE A 15 6.47 6.68 -7.17
N CYS A 16 7.62 6.07 -6.97
CA CYS A 16 8.78 6.17 -7.83
C CYS A 16 9.14 4.79 -8.41
N PHE A 17 10.00 4.78 -9.43
CA PHE A 17 10.53 3.53 -9.95
C PHE A 17 11.26 2.74 -8.86
N GLY A 18 10.91 1.46 -8.71
CA GLY A 18 11.49 0.57 -7.70
C GLY A 18 10.71 0.53 -6.38
N ASP A 19 9.76 1.43 -6.15
CA ASP A 19 8.91 1.37 -4.97
C ASP A 19 7.99 0.14 -5.01
N ILE A 20 7.84 -0.48 -3.84
CA ILE A 20 6.87 -1.56 -3.62
C ILE A 20 5.67 -0.95 -2.88
N VAL A 21 4.53 -0.90 -3.55
CA VAL A 21 3.28 -0.41 -2.97
C VAL A 21 2.39 -1.59 -2.59
N GLY A 22 1.89 -1.60 -1.35
CA GLY A 22 0.89 -2.55 -0.87
C GLY A 22 -0.44 -1.87 -0.60
N CYS A 23 -1.54 -2.58 -0.88
CA CYS A 23 -2.90 -2.17 -0.56
C CYS A 23 -3.50 -3.20 0.39
N GLY A 24 -3.91 -2.78 1.58
CA GLY A 24 -4.55 -3.64 2.57
C GLY A 24 -6.01 -3.27 2.77
N VAL A 25 -6.84 -4.29 2.92
CA VAL A 25 -8.27 -4.14 3.26
C VAL A 25 -8.54 -4.99 4.48
N ASP A 26 -9.04 -4.37 5.54
CA ASP A 26 -9.55 -5.05 6.71
C ASP A 26 -11.08 -4.94 6.67
N PHE A 27 -11.76 -6.04 6.34
CA PHE A 27 -13.21 -6.07 6.26
C PHE A 27 -13.88 -6.15 7.64
N GLU A 28 -13.18 -6.57 8.68
CA GLU A 28 -13.72 -6.58 10.04
C GLU A 28 -13.78 -5.17 10.63
N LYS A 29 -12.75 -4.37 10.33
CA LYS A 29 -12.67 -2.94 10.73
C LYS A 29 -13.22 -1.98 9.68
N GLU A 30 -13.57 -2.49 8.50
CA GLU A 30 -14.08 -1.72 7.37
C GLU A 30 -13.12 -0.60 6.93
N ILE A 31 -11.82 -0.87 6.98
CA ILE A 31 -10.77 0.09 6.61
C ILE A 31 -9.94 -0.37 5.42
N ILE A 32 -9.43 0.62 4.69
CA ILE A 32 -8.36 0.43 3.70
C ILE A 32 -7.13 1.19 4.19
N PHE A 33 -5.95 0.62 3.98
CA PHE A 33 -4.67 1.27 4.25
C PHE A 33 -3.66 0.95 3.14
N PHE A 34 -2.58 1.74 3.08
CA PHE A 34 -1.52 1.58 2.09
C PHE A 34 -0.17 1.41 2.77
N THR A 35 0.72 0.70 2.08
CA THR A 35 2.11 0.53 2.49
C THR A 35 3.04 0.91 1.35
N LYS A 36 4.21 1.45 1.69
CA LYS A 36 5.28 1.74 0.74
C LYS A 36 6.56 1.13 1.28
N ASN A 37 7.24 0.33 0.45
CA ASN A 37 8.50 -0.32 0.78
C ASN A 37 8.49 -1.11 2.10
N GLY A 38 7.34 -1.71 2.42
CA GLY A 38 7.14 -2.52 3.63
C GLY A 38 6.76 -1.74 4.88
N LYS A 39 6.48 -0.43 4.77
CA LYS A 39 6.02 0.40 5.89
C LYS A 39 4.61 0.91 5.61
N ARG A 40 3.73 0.82 6.60
CA ARG A 40 2.39 1.40 6.54
C ARG A 40 2.48 2.93 6.53
N LEU A 41 1.78 3.57 5.60
CA LEU A 41 1.83 5.03 5.42
C LEU A 41 0.95 5.77 6.43
N MET A 42 -0.13 5.12 6.88
CA MET A 42 -1.10 5.64 7.86
C MET A 42 -1.94 4.49 8.41
N ASN A 43 -2.54 4.67 9.58
CA ASN A 43 -3.38 3.64 10.21
C ASN A 43 -4.59 3.27 9.33
N GLN A 44 -5.24 4.27 8.75
CA GLN A 44 -6.39 4.10 7.86
C GLN A 44 -6.43 5.23 6.82
N ALA A 45 -6.62 4.86 5.55
CA ALA A 45 -6.83 5.79 4.44
C ALA A 45 -8.32 6.00 4.15
N PHE A 46 -9.12 4.95 4.35
CA PHE A 46 -10.58 4.97 4.18
C PHE A 46 -11.24 4.16 5.31
N THR A 47 -12.48 4.51 5.64
CA THR A 47 -13.32 3.85 6.65
C THR A 47 -14.73 3.61 6.10
N GLY A 48 -15.50 2.70 6.73
CA GLY A 48 -16.84 2.33 6.27
C GLY A 48 -16.83 1.60 4.93
N VAL A 49 -15.73 0.93 4.61
CA VAL A 49 -15.54 0.22 3.34
C VAL A 49 -16.24 -1.12 3.41
N MET A 50 -17.30 -1.28 2.61
CA MET A 50 -18.12 -2.48 2.55
C MET A 50 -18.33 -2.98 1.12
N GLY A 51 -18.77 -4.23 1.00
CA GLY A 51 -19.19 -4.82 -0.27
C GLY A 51 -18.06 -5.49 -1.05
N ARG A 52 -18.25 -5.64 -2.35
CA ARG A 52 -17.30 -6.33 -3.23
C ARG A 52 -16.32 -5.33 -3.83
N LEU A 53 -15.04 -5.54 -3.53
CA LEU A 53 -13.94 -4.74 -4.05
C LEU A 53 -13.13 -5.52 -5.09
N PHE A 54 -12.54 -4.80 -6.04
CA PHE A 54 -11.65 -5.36 -7.05
C PHE A 54 -10.33 -4.59 -7.05
N PRO A 55 -9.17 -5.27 -7.04
CA PRO A 55 -7.88 -4.61 -7.17
C PRO A 55 -7.82 -3.79 -8.46
N THR A 56 -7.40 -2.53 -8.35
CA THR A 56 -7.30 -1.61 -9.48
C THR A 56 -5.95 -0.92 -9.45
N VAL A 57 -5.29 -0.84 -10.61
CA VAL A 57 -4.08 -0.04 -10.82
C VAL A 57 -4.34 0.90 -11.99
N SER A 58 -4.07 2.19 -11.78
CA SER A 58 -4.25 3.23 -12.81
C SER A 58 -3.03 4.15 -12.83
N SER A 59 -2.67 4.62 -14.01
CA SER A 59 -1.63 5.63 -14.19
C SER A 59 -1.99 6.58 -15.31
N ASN A 60 -1.61 7.85 -15.15
CA ASN A 60 -1.71 8.88 -16.18
C ASN A 60 -0.50 8.87 -17.13
N VAL A 61 0.49 8.01 -16.89
CA VAL A 61 1.69 7.85 -17.73
C VAL A 61 1.95 6.38 -18.05
N LYS A 62 2.80 6.12 -19.03
CA LYS A 62 3.20 4.75 -19.37
C LYS A 62 4.10 4.21 -18.26
N ILE A 63 3.63 3.18 -17.57
CA ILE A 63 4.38 2.46 -16.54
C ILE A 63 4.39 0.96 -16.83
N ALA A 64 5.37 0.26 -16.26
CA ALA A 64 5.38 -1.19 -16.17
C ALA A 64 5.28 -1.57 -14.69
N VAL A 65 4.32 -2.44 -14.35
CA VAL A 65 4.09 -2.90 -12.98
C VAL A 65 4.10 -4.41 -12.94
N SER A 66 4.63 -4.98 -11.85
CA SER A 66 4.46 -6.38 -11.52
C SER A 66 3.57 -6.48 -10.28
N THR A 67 2.71 -7.49 -10.23
CA THR A 67 1.75 -7.67 -9.13
C THR A 67 2.04 -8.92 -8.33
N ASN A 68 1.92 -8.83 -7.00
CA ASN A 68 1.92 -9.99 -6.10
C ASN A 68 0.55 -10.10 -5.42
N PHE A 69 -0.23 -11.12 -5.79
CA PHE A 69 -1.50 -11.48 -5.16
C PHE A 69 -1.38 -12.70 -4.24
N GLY A 70 -0.23 -12.85 -3.55
CA GLY A 70 0.05 -13.97 -2.65
C GLY A 70 0.82 -15.13 -3.28
N ARG A 71 1.43 -14.94 -4.46
CA ARG A 71 2.33 -15.96 -5.07
C ARG A 71 3.70 -15.99 -4.38
N ALA A 72 4.08 -14.88 -3.75
CA ALA A 72 5.25 -14.73 -2.90
C ALA A 72 4.87 -13.96 -1.64
N GLY A 73 5.76 -13.91 -0.64
CA GLY A 73 5.55 -13.08 0.55
C GLY A 73 5.38 -11.60 0.20
N PHE A 74 4.50 -10.92 0.93
CA PHE A 74 4.34 -9.47 0.87
C PHE A 74 5.52 -8.77 1.52
N LYS A 75 5.88 -7.60 0.99
CA LYS A 75 6.97 -6.77 1.52
C LYS A 75 6.64 -6.17 2.90
N TRP A 76 5.35 -5.91 3.15
CA TRP A 76 4.85 -5.56 4.48
C TRP A 76 4.53 -6.86 5.22
N GLU A 77 5.40 -7.20 6.17
CA GLU A 77 5.40 -8.50 6.85
C GLU A 77 4.09 -8.88 7.53
N PRO A 78 3.36 -7.96 8.20
CA PRO A 78 2.06 -8.28 8.79
C PRO A 78 1.03 -8.85 7.80
N GLY A 79 1.16 -8.51 6.51
CA GLY A 79 0.32 -9.05 5.44
C GLY A 79 0.49 -10.55 5.21
N ASN A 80 1.62 -11.15 5.62
CA ASN A 80 1.90 -12.57 5.45
C ASN A 80 1.18 -13.44 6.49
N THR A 81 0.82 -12.87 7.64
CA THR A 81 0.11 -13.56 8.74
C THR A 81 -1.30 -13.03 8.95
N LEU A 82 -1.70 -11.99 8.21
CA LEU A 82 -2.97 -11.27 8.36
C LEU A 82 -3.15 -10.59 9.74
N ASP A 83 -2.03 -10.30 10.42
CA ASP A 83 -2.03 -9.60 11.71
C ASP A 83 -1.86 -8.09 11.51
N PHE A 84 -2.93 -7.44 11.04
CA PHE A 84 -2.88 -6.03 10.65
C PHE A 84 -2.73 -5.04 11.80
N ASP A 85 -2.71 -5.49 13.05
CA ASP A 85 -2.54 -4.65 14.25
C ASP A 85 -1.14 -4.68 14.82
N SER A 86 -0.33 -5.68 14.44
CA SER A 86 1.05 -5.85 14.89
C SER A 86 1.94 -4.62 14.70
N ASP A 87 1.65 -3.79 13.69
CA ASP A 87 2.41 -2.57 13.40
C ASP A 87 1.76 -1.27 13.90
N VAL A 88 0.56 -1.34 14.49
CA VAL A 88 -0.17 -0.19 15.06
C VAL A 88 0.06 -0.07 16.57
N LEU A 89 0.22 -1.20 17.25
CA LEU A 89 0.31 -1.27 18.72
C LEU A 89 1.69 -0.88 19.30
N GLY A 90 2.62 -0.41 18.47
CA GLY A 90 3.99 -0.04 18.87
C GLY A 90 4.26 1.47 18.97
N GLY A 91 3.24 2.34 18.93
CA GLY A 91 3.36 3.80 18.94
C GLY A 91 2.86 4.46 20.22
#